data_AF-A0A9E2DGL5-F1
#
_entry.id   AF-A0A9E2DGL5-F1
#
_cell.length_a   1.000
_cell.length_b   1.000
_cell.length_c   1.000
_cell.angle_alpha   90.00
_cell.angle_beta   90.00
_cell.angle_gamma   90.00
#
_symmetry.space_group_name_H-M   'P 1'
#
loop_
_entity.id
_entity.type
_entity.pdbx_description
1 polymer ?
#
loop_
_entity_poly.entity_id
_entity_poly.type
_entity_poly.pdbx_seq_one_letter_code
_entity_poly.pdbx_strand_id
1 'polypeptide(L)'
;MNSSNRQWQFWVDRGGTFTDIVACKPNGQLISHKLLSDNPEQYLDAALQGIKELLKQDVSLSINEISTVKMGTTVGTNALL
;
A
#
# COMPACT_ATOMS: atom_id res chain seq x y z
N MET A 1 4.43 -30.53 6.18
CA MET A 1 5.03 -29.20 6.49
C MET A 1 4.25 -28.16 5.71
N ASN A 2 3.31 -27.44 6.35
CA ASN A 2 2.60 -26.35 5.67
C ASN A 2 3.51 -25.12 5.68
N SER A 3 4.33 -24.98 4.64
CA SER A 3 5.06 -23.75 4.39
C SER A 3 4.04 -22.72 3.91
N SER A 4 3.36 -22.06 4.84
CA SER A 4 2.53 -20.90 4.57
C SER A 4 3.44 -19.76 4.12
N ASN A 5 3.81 -19.78 2.85
CA ASN A 5 4.50 -18.69 2.17
C ASN A 5 3.49 -17.55 2.09
N ARG A 6 3.33 -16.81 3.19
CA ARG A 6 2.42 -15.67 3.23
C ARG A 6 3.00 -14.67 2.24
N GLN A 7 2.22 -14.31 1.25
CA GLN A 7 2.56 -13.25 0.32
C GLN A 7 2.28 -11.89 0.98
N TRP A 8 2.79 -10.82 0.39
CA TRP A 8 2.45 -9.47 0.80
C TRP A 8 0.94 -9.23 0.71
N GLN A 9 0.44 -8.46 1.67
CA GLN A 9 -0.93 -7.95 1.68
C GLN A 9 -0.89 -6.46 1.96
N PHE A 10 -1.71 -5.69 1.25
CA PHE A 10 -1.80 -4.24 1.41
C PHE A 10 -3.24 -3.81 1.66
N TRP A 11 -3.41 -2.86 2.58
CA TRP A 11 -4.62 -2.10 2.83
C TRP A 11 -4.30 -0.63 2.65
N VAL A 12 -5.00 0.02 1.73
CA VAL A 12 -4.80 1.42 1.37
C VAL A 12 -6.05 2.20 1.73
N ASP A 13 -5.88 3.32 2.43
CA ASP A 13 -6.92 4.31 2.66
C ASP A 13 -6.49 5.64 2.04
N ARG A 14 -7.14 6.03 0.92
CA ARG A 14 -6.88 7.31 0.26
C ARG A 14 -7.85 8.37 0.78
N GLY A 15 -7.31 9.29 1.57
CA GLY A 15 -7.99 10.50 2.04
C GLY A 15 -7.71 11.73 1.18
N GLY A 16 -8.20 12.90 1.63
CA GLY A 16 -8.02 14.18 0.92
C GLY A 16 -6.59 14.73 0.99
N THR A 17 -5.93 14.60 2.14
CA THR A 17 -4.55 15.11 2.34
C THR A 17 -3.51 14.00 2.29
N PHE A 18 -3.80 12.85 2.89
CA PHE A 18 -2.87 11.74 2.99
C PHE A 18 -3.48 10.44 2.51
N THR A 19 -2.62 9.58 1.97
CA THR A 19 -2.88 8.17 1.71
C THR A 19 -2.13 7.36 2.74
N ASP A 20 -2.86 6.56 3.48
CA ASP A 20 -2.34 5.64 4.48
C ASP A 20 -2.28 4.23 3.91
N ILE A 21 -1.15 3.54 4.11
CA ILE A 21 -0.92 2.18 3.66
C ILE A 21 -0.52 1.35 4.87
N VAL A 22 -1.26 0.28 5.13
CA VAL A 22 -0.84 -0.79 6.03
C VAL A 22 -0.46 -1.98 5.16
N ALA A 23 0.69 -2.57 5.44
CA ALA A 23 1.17 -3.74 4.73
C ALA A 23 1.53 -4.86 5.70
N CYS A 24 1.23 -6.10 5.32
CA CYS A 24 1.72 -7.30 5.97
C CYS A 24 2.77 -7.93 5.08
N LYS A 25 3.99 -8.03 5.61
CA LYS A 25 5.11 -8.74 4.98
C LYS A 25 4.86 -10.25 4.94
N PRO A 26 5.59 -10.99 4.09
CA PRO A 26 5.57 -12.44 4.06
C PRO A 26 5.88 -13.12 5.39
N ASN A 27 6.76 -12.51 6.20
CA ASN A 27 7.06 -13.00 7.53
C ASN A 27 5.95 -12.71 8.57
N GLY A 28 4.85 -12.07 8.17
CA GLY A 28 3.74 -11.68 9.04
C GLY A 28 3.92 -10.34 9.75
N GLN A 29 5.03 -9.63 9.53
CA GLN A 29 5.26 -8.31 10.12
C GLN A 29 4.35 -7.26 9.49
N LEU A 30 3.68 -6.47 10.34
CA LEU A 30 2.92 -5.31 9.90
C LEU A 30 3.81 -4.06 9.86
N ILE A 31 3.64 -3.28 8.79
CA ILE A 31 4.27 -1.97 8.63
C ILE A 31 3.22 -0.97 8.14
N SER A 32 3.39 0.29 8.51
CA SER A 32 2.58 1.40 8.02
C SER A 32 3.43 2.38 7.22
N HIS A 33 2.82 3.02 6.24
CA HIS A 33 3.44 4.04 5.42
C HIS A 33 2.43 5.11 5.04
N LYS A 34 2.84 6.38 5.04
CA LYS A 34 1.96 7.53 4.81
C LYS A 34 2.58 8.45 3.76
N LEU A 35 1.80 8.79 2.75
CA LEU A 35 2.18 9.72 1.68
C LEU A 35 1.15 10.84 1.57
N LEU A 36 1.55 11.98 1.00
CA LEU A 36 0.58 12.98 0.55
C LEU A 36 -0.31 12.35 -0.53
N SER A 37 -1.61 12.61 -0.48
CA SER A 37 -2.58 12.07 -1.46
C SER A 37 -2.40 12.63 -2.86
N ASP A 38 -1.82 13.83 -2.95
CA ASP A 38 -1.49 14.50 -4.21
C ASP A 38 -0.10 15.14 -4.09
N ASN A 39 0.81 14.73 -4.96
CA ASN A 39 2.17 15.26 -5.07
C ASN A 39 2.72 14.96 -6.48
N PRO A 40 2.17 15.62 -7.52
CA PRO A 40 2.38 15.24 -8.91
C PRO A 40 3.83 15.39 -9.37
N GLU A 41 4.64 16.20 -8.68
CA GLU A 41 6.07 16.35 -8.95
C GLU A 41 6.88 15.09 -8.58
N GLN A 42 6.38 14.27 -7.66
CA GLN A 42 7.08 13.07 -7.17
C GLN A 42 6.44 11.77 -7.63
N TYR A 43 5.11 11.72 -7.74
CA TYR A 43 4.39 10.52 -8.14
C TYR A 43 2.99 10.83 -8.68
N LEU A 44 2.54 10.00 -9.61
CA LEU A 44 1.19 10.09 -10.20
C LEU A 44 0.10 9.54 -9.28
N ASP A 45 0.43 8.57 -8.42
CA ASP A 45 -0.52 7.94 -7.51
C ASP A 45 0.17 7.52 -6.20
N ALA A 46 -0.34 8.04 -5.09
CA ALA A 46 0.23 7.84 -3.76
C ALA A 46 0.18 6.37 -3.31
N ALA A 47 -0.88 5.64 -3.67
CA ALA A 47 -1.03 4.23 -3.29
C ALA A 47 -0.01 3.36 -4.02
N LEU A 48 0.11 3.54 -5.34
CA LEU A 48 1.10 2.82 -6.15
C LEU A 48 2.52 3.15 -5.72
N GLN A 49 2.80 4.43 -5.45
CA GLN A 49 4.12 4.86 -4.99
C GLN A 49 4.47 4.22 -3.64
N GLY A 50 3.57 4.28 -2.66
CA GLY A 50 3.84 3.72 -1.35
C GLY A 50 4.00 2.20 -1.36
N ILE A 51 3.21 1.47 -2.17
CA ILE A 51 3.41 0.03 -2.38
C ILE A 51 4.81 -0.24 -2.97
N LYS A 52 5.24 0.52 -3.99
CA LYS A 52 6.58 0.37 -4.58
C LYS A 52 7.69 0.64 -3.58
N GLU A 53 7.56 1.68 -2.76
CA GLU A 53 8.54 2.01 -1.72
C GLU A 53 8.65 0.90 -0.66
N LEU A 54 7.52 0.31 -0.25
CA LEU A 54 7.51 -0.79 0.71
C LEU A 54 8.11 -2.07 0.13
N LEU A 55 7.83 -2.40 -1.13
CA LEU A 55 8.42 -3.56 -1.80
C LEU A 55 9.93 -3.40 -2.01
N LYS A 56 10.42 -2.20 -2.36
CA LYS A 56 11.85 -1.93 -2.55
C LYS A 56 12.69 -2.07 -1.28
N GLN A 57 12.08 -1.97 -0.10
CA GLN A 57 12.78 -2.19 1.17
C GLN A 57 13.14 -3.67 1.39
N ASP A 58 12.55 -4.58 0.61
CA ASP A 58 12.83 -6.00 0.68
C ASP A 58 13.46 -6.46 -0.64
N VAL A 59 14.78 -6.67 -0.61
CA VAL A 59 15.62 -7.00 -1.78
C VAL A 59 15.24 -8.36 -2.40
N SER A 60 14.37 -9.12 -1.73
CA SER A 60 13.97 -10.47 -2.13
C SER A 60 12.79 -10.53 -3.09
N LEU A 61 12.13 -9.40 -3.41
CA LEU A 61 10.76 -9.48 -3.95
C LEU A 61 10.60 -9.39 -5.48
N SER A 62 9.84 -10.35 -5.99
CA SER A 62 9.14 -10.32 -7.27
C SER A 62 7.71 -9.79 -7.06
N ILE A 63 7.18 -9.00 -8.00
CA ILE A 63 5.77 -8.55 -7.99
C ILE A 63 4.77 -9.71 -7.85
N ASN A 64 5.17 -10.94 -8.20
CA ASN A 64 4.36 -12.16 -8.05
C ASN A 64 4.15 -12.59 -6.58
N GLU A 65 4.67 -11.84 -5.62
CA GLU A 65 4.55 -12.12 -4.18
C GLU A 65 3.50 -11.26 -3.47
N ILE A 66 2.64 -10.55 -4.21
CA ILE A 66 1.48 -9.85 -3.65
C ILE A 66 0.23 -10.72 -3.76
N SER A 67 -0.38 -11.08 -2.63
CA SER A 67 -1.64 -11.86 -2.61
C SER A 67 -2.88 -10.98 -2.71
N THR A 68 -2.84 -9.78 -2.15
CA THR A 68 -4.03 -8.95 -2.00
C THR A 68 -3.65 -7.49 -1.87
N VAL A 69 -4.41 -6.64 -2.57
CA VAL A 69 -4.48 -5.20 -2.33
C VAL A 69 -5.95 -4.84 -2.09
N LYS A 70 -6.25 -4.25 -0.94
CA LYS A 70 -7.58 -3.69 -0.63
C LYS A 70 -7.46 -2.17 -0.58
N MET A 71 -8.33 -1.48 -1.30
CA MET A 71 -8.34 -0.02 -1.34
C MET A 71 -9.68 0.50 -0.85
N GLY A 72 -9.66 1.25 0.25
CA GLY A 72 -10.72 2.13 0.70
C GLY A 72 -10.40 3.56 0.31
N THR A 73 -11.43 4.39 0.12
CA THR A 73 -11.24 5.82 -0.11
C THR A 73 -12.40 6.60 0.48
N THR A 74 -12.09 7.78 1.01
CA THR A 74 -13.07 8.77 1.48
C THR A 74 -13.33 9.87 0.44
N VAL A 75 -12.63 9.86 -0.70
CA VAL A 75 -12.77 10.87 -1.77
C VAL A 75 -14.20 10.91 -2.33
N GLY A 76 -14.85 9.75 -2.47
CA GLY A 76 -16.23 9.68 -2.96
C GLY A 76 -17.24 10.42 -2.07
N THR A 77 -16.97 10.51 -0.76
CA THR A 77 -17.83 11.25 0.17
C THR A 77 -17.56 12.75 0.14
N ASN A 78 -16.31 13.17 -0.11
CA ASN A 78 -15.96 14.61 -0.20
C ASN A 78 -16.62 15.31 -1.38
N ALA A 79 -16.95 14.59 -2.46
CA ALA A 79 -17.65 15.14 -3.62
C ALA A 79 -19.15 15.40 -3.39
N LEU A 80 -19.71 14.98 -2.24
CA LEU A 80 -21.10 15.18 -1.85
C LEU A 80 -21.30 16.43 -0.95
N LEU A 81 -20.22 17.15 -0.63
CA LEU A 81 -20.20 18.37 0.20
C LEU A 81 -19.71 19.56 -0.62
#